data_AF-A0A9Q8P7G4-F1
#
_entry.id   AF-A0A9Q8P7G4-F1
#
_cell.length_a   1.000
_cell.length_b   1.000
_cell.length_c   1.000
_cell.angle_alpha   90.00
_cell.angle_beta   90.00
_cell.angle_gamma   90.00
#
_symmetry.space_group_name_H-M   'P 1'
#
loop_
_entity.id
_entity.type
_entity.pdbx_description
1 polymer ?
#
loop_
_entity_poly.entity_id
_entity_poly.type
_entity_poly.pdbx_seq_one_letter_code
_entity_poly.pdbx_strand_id
1 'polypeptide(L)'
;MKSNFLSIPTDCPQRDERLGWTGDINVFADTANYLFDTSGMITSWLKDVSAEQGQANGIVPLTLPNVVPGLADESHAIWGDVAVMLPWAMYTAFGDKAILARQYRSMEAWLRCIPRREDGLWDYTSDWKLGDWLDPVAPLKILATQALIPY
;
A
#
# COMPACT_ATOMS: atom_id res chain seq x y z
N MET A 1 7.55 14.07 6.02
CA MET A 1 6.68 13.43 7.04
C MET A 1 5.59 14.36 7.56
N LYS A 2 5.90 15.45 8.30
CA LYS A 2 4.87 16.32 8.92
C LYS A 2 3.78 16.79 7.95
N SER A 3 4.14 17.14 6.72
CA SER A 3 3.19 17.58 5.70
C SER A 3 2.28 16.48 5.15
N ASN A 4 2.61 15.20 5.37
CA ASN A 4 1.94 14.04 4.77
C ASN A 4 1.27 13.12 5.80
N PHE A 5 1.27 13.49 7.09
CA PHE A 5 0.59 12.74 8.16
C PHE A 5 -0.59 13.57 8.66
N LEU A 6 -1.59 13.73 7.80
CA LEU A 6 -2.77 14.56 8.00
C LEU A 6 -4.01 13.68 7.91
N SER A 7 -4.40 13.06 9.03
CA SER A 7 -5.44 12.02 9.11
C SER A 7 -5.10 10.69 8.43
N ILE A 8 -4.45 10.72 7.26
CA ILE A 8 -3.96 9.56 6.50
C ILE A 8 -2.50 9.82 6.06
N PRO A 9 -1.72 8.79 5.69
CA PRO A 9 -0.36 8.94 5.20
C PRO A 9 -0.35 9.26 3.69
N THR A 10 -0.40 10.54 3.32
CA THR A 10 -0.53 10.98 1.92
C THR A 10 0.79 10.92 1.14
N ASP A 11 0.71 10.75 -0.19
CA ASP A 11 1.86 10.82 -1.11
C ASP A 11 2.50 12.22 -1.10
N CYS A 12 1.67 13.25 -1.29
CA CYS A 12 2.11 14.62 -1.39
C CYS A 12 1.08 15.59 -0.79
N PRO A 13 1.50 16.79 -0.34
CA PRO A 13 0.57 17.76 0.22
C PRO A 13 0.03 18.79 -0.77
N GLN A 14 0.63 18.93 -1.96
CA GLN A 14 0.43 20.11 -2.82
C GLN A 14 -0.54 19.91 -3.99
N ARG A 15 -0.36 18.85 -4.79
CA ARG A 15 -1.17 18.62 -6.00
C ARG A 15 -2.54 18.07 -5.63
N ASP A 16 -3.42 17.99 -6.62
CA ASP A 16 -4.77 17.44 -6.59
C ASP A 16 -4.78 15.91 -6.51
N GLU A 17 -4.02 15.38 -5.54
CA GLU A 17 -3.95 13.95 -5.26
C GLU A 17 -4.11 13.75 -3.75
N ARG A 18 -3.02 13.90 -2.97
CA ARG A 18 -3.06 13.84 -1.49
C ARG A 18 -3.72 12.55 -1.00
N LEU A 19 -3.44 11.46 -1.69
CA LEU A 19 -4.07 10.17 -1.46
C LEU A 19 -3.17 9.32 -0.58
N GLY A 20 -3.80 8.44 0.22
CA GLY A 20 -3.08 7.47 1.04
C GLY A 20 -2.54 6.33 0.18
N TRP A 21 -1.50 6.58 -0.61
CA TRP A 21 -0.86 5.57 -1.45
C TRP A 21 -0.21 4.50 -0.57
N THR A 22 -0.59 3.26 -0.81
CA THR A 22 -0.22 2.13 0.04
C THR A 22 1.26 1.82 -0.02
N GLY A 23 1.86 1.87 -1.21
CA GLY A 23 3.28 1.64 -1.43
C GLY A 23 4.16 2.68 -0.72
N ASP A 24 3.79 3.95 -0.77
CA ASP A 24 4.53 5.07 -0.20
C ASP A 24 4.70 4.93 1.30
N ILE A 25 3.60 4.68 2.04
CA ILE A 25 3.70 4.43 3.47
C ILE A 25 4.37 3.10 3.77
N ASN A 26 4.21 2.09 2.91
CA ASN A 26 4.84 0.78 3.12
C ASN A 26 6.37 0.90 3.15
N VAL A 27 6.97 1.63 2.21
CA VAL A 27 8.42 1.83 2.16
C VAL A 27 8.92 2.81 3.23
N PHE A 28 8.07 3.72 3.71
CA PHE A 28 8.47 4.78 4.65
C PHE A 28 8.20 4.45 6.13
N ALA A 29 7.41 3.42 6.43
CA ALA A 29 6.89 3.11 7.76
C ALA A 29 7.97 3.09 8.86
N ASP A 30 9.09 2.40 8.64
CA ASP A 30 10.14 2.27 9.64
C ASP A 30 10.75 3.62 10.01
N THR A 31 10.98 4.47 9.00
CA THR A 31 11.49 5.83 9.23
C THR A 31 10.45 6.69 9.94
N ALA A 32 9.18 6.58 9.55
CA ALA A 32 8.10 7.32 10.19
C ALA A 32 7.99 6.98 11.68
N ASN A 33 7.98 5.68 12.00
CA ASN A 33 7.86 5.16 13.36
C ASN A 33 9.07 5.49 14.23
N TYR A 34 10.27 5.63 13.63
CA TYR A 34 11.45 6.10 14.34
C TYR A 34 11.36 7.59 14.69
N LEU A 35 10.83 8.42 13.78
CA LEU A 35 10.80 9.87 13.94
C LEU A 35 9.68 10.35 14.87
N PHE A 36 8.52 9.69 14.86
CA PHE A 36 7.35 10.09 15.63
C PHE A 36 6.56 8.86 16.11
N ASP A 37 5.77 9.05 17.17
CA ASP A 37 4.74 8.08 17.51
C ASP A 37 3.59 8.15 16.49
N THR A 38 3.56 7.17 15.60
CA THR A 38 2.56 6.99 14.54
C THR A 38 1.46 5.99 14.94
N SER A 39 1.56 5.39 16.13
CA SER A 39 0.77 4.22 16.57
C SER A 39 -0.73 4.40 16.36
N GLY A 40 -1.28 5.53 16.83
CA GLY A 40 -2.69 5.84 16.71
C GLY A 40 -3.16 6.01 15.26
N MET A 41 -2.46 6.86 14.49
CA MET A 41 -2.87 7.20 13.13
C MET A 41 -2.80 5.98 12.20
N ILE A 42 -1.67 5.26 12.20
CA ILE A 42 -1.48 4.10 11.33
C ILE A 42 -2.34 2.93 11.76
N THR A 43 -2.56 2.72 13.06
CA THR A 43 -3.52 1.69 13.51
C THR A 43 -4.94 1.99 13.06
N SER A 44 -5.34 3.27 13.04
CA SER A 44 -6.65 3.67 12.50
C SER A 44 -6.72 3.40 11.00
N TRP A 45 -5.73 3.88 10.24
CA TRP A 45 -5.69 3.73 8.78
C TRP A 45 -5.63 2.26 8.35
N LEU A 46 -4.93 1.39 9.09
CA LEU A 46 -4.93 -0.06 8.84
C LEU A 46 -6.31 -0.72 9.02
N LYS A 47 -7.25 -0.11 9.75
CA LYS A 47 -8.65 -0.59 9.78
C LYS A 47 -9.34 -0.29 8.46
N ASP A 48 -9.08 0.88 7.89
CA ASP A 48 -9.60 1.27 6.58
C ASP A 48 -9.01 0.37 5.49
N VAL A 49 -7.70 0.05 5.57
CA VAL A 49 -7.04 -0.96 4.72
C VAL A 49 -7.79 -2.28 4.74
N SER A 50 -8.00 -2.87 5.92
CA SER A 50 -8.70 -4.15 6.01
C SER A 50 -10.16 -4.06 5.54
N ALA A 51 -10.84 -2.92 5.74
CA ALA A 51 -12.24 -2.76 5.37
C ALA A 51 -12.42 -2.66 3.84
N GLU A 52 -11.65 -1.82 3.17
CA GLU A 52 -11.73 -1.65 1.72
C GLU A 52 -11.17 -2.85 0.98
N GLN A 53 -10.11 -3.48 1.49
CA GLN A 53 -9.62 -4.76 0.97
C GLN A 53 -10.72 -5.84 0.98
N GLY A 54 -11.53 -5.87 2.04
CA GLY A 54 -12.67 -6.80 2.13
C GLY A 54 -13.74 -6.56 1.06
N GLN A 55 -13.87 -5.33 0.57
CA GLN A 55 -14.78 -4.98 -0.52
C GLN A 55 -14.18 -5.30 -1.91
N ALA A 56 -12.85 -5.35 -2.00
CA ALA A 56 -12.10 -5.66 -3.21
C ALA A 56 -11.65 -7.14 -3.28
N ASN A 57 -12.43 -8.06 -2.71
CA ASN A 57 -12.16 -9.51 -2.74
C ASN A 57 -10.77 -9.92 -2.22
N GLY A 58 -10.22 -9.19 -1.24
CA GLY A 58 -8.90 -9.45 -0.68
C GLY A 58 -7.75 -8.68 -1.35
N ILE A 59 -7.98 -8.05 -2.50
CA ILE A 59 -7.02 -7.15 -3.15
C ILE A 59 -6.94 -5.88 -2.32
N VAL A 60 -5.72 -5.39 -2.10
CA VAL A 60 -5.51 -4.11 -1.41
C VAL A 60 -5.51 -2.99 -2.46
N PRO A 61 -6.42 -2.00 -2.36
CA PRO A 61 -6.41 -0.86 -3.27
C PRO A 61 -5.08 -0.09 -3.25
N LEU A 62 -4.72 0.51 -4.38
CA LEU A 62 -3.49 1.31 -4.50
C LEU A 62 -3.50 2.55 -3.59
N THR A 63 -4.68 3.13 -3.36
CA THR A 63 -4.88 4.29 -2.49
C THR A 63 -5.98 4.03 -1.48
N LEU A 64 -5.82 4.54 -0.26
CA LEU A 64 -6.88 4.55 0.75
C LEU A 64 -7.13 5.95 1.33
N PRO A 65 -8.38 6.46 1.27
CA PRO A 65 -9.57 5.80 0.70
C PRO A 65 -9.49 5.52 -0.80
N ASN A 66 -10.12 4.44 -1.27
CA ASN A 66 -10.14 4.04 -2.66
C ASN A 66 -11.09 4.92 -3.48
N VAL A 67 -10.54 6.03 -3.98
CA VAL A 67 -11.29 7.03 -4.75
C VAL A 67 -10.86 7.10 -6.21
N VAL A 68 -9.90 6.27 -6.63
CA VAL A 68 -9.40 6.24 -8.03
C VAL A 68 -10.04 5.06 -8.77
N PRO A 69 -11.00 5.31 -9.69
CA PRO A 69 -11.70 4.23 -10.38
C PRO A 69 -10.75 3.38 -11.23
N GLY A 70 -10.94 2.05 -11.20
CA GLY A 70 -10.20 1.10 -12.05
C GLY A 70 -8.78 0.76 -11.57
N LEU A 71 -8.35 1.28 -10.41
CA LEU A 71 -7.03 0.99 -9.82
C LEU A 71 -7.06 0.00 -8.65
N ALA A 72 -8.23 -0.54 -8.31
CA ALA A 72 -8.42 -1.42 -7.16
C ALA A 72 -8.62 -2.90 -7.50
N ASP A 73 -8.65 -3.23 -8.80
CA ASP A 73 -9.01 -4.56 -9.28
C ASP A 73 -7.78 -5.47 -9.50
N GLU A 74 -6.57 -4.93 -9.33
CA GLU A 74 -5.32 -5.62 -9.63
C GLU A 74 -4.42 -5.73 -8.40
N SER A 75 -3.71 -6.85 -8.27
CA SER A 75 -2.71 -7.02 -7.22
C SER A 75 -1.39 -6.37 -7.62
N HIS A 76 -0.88 -5.47 -6.77
CA HIS A 76 0.42 -4.80 -6.95
C HIS A 76 1.38 -5.17 -5.82
N ALA A 77 2.51 -5.82 -6.14
CA ALA A 77 3.59 -6.00 -5.18
C ALA A 77 4.06 -4.64 -4.64
N ILE A 78 4.61 -4.58 -3.42
CA ILE A 78 4.95 -3.35 -2.66
C ILE A 78 3.73 -2.58 -2.19
N TRP A 79 2.79 -2.22 -3.08
CA TRP A 79 1.59 -1.47 -2.70
C TRP A 79 0.63 -2.33 -1.86
N GLY A 80 0.23 -3.50 -2.37
CA GLY A 80 -0.63 -4.41 -1.61
C GLY A 80 0.07 -5.11 -0.45
N ASP A 81 1.41 -5.23 -0.51
CA ASP A 81 2.20 -5.79 0.59
C ASP A 81 2.11 -4.95 1.87
N VAL A 82 1.58 -3.71 1.81
CA VAL A 82 1.27 -2.89 2.98
C VAL A 82 0.41 -3.65 4.00
N ALA A 83 -0.49 -4.56 3.56
CA ALA A 83 -1.32 -5.36 4.45
C ALA A 83 -0.51 -6.28 5.38
N VAL A 84 0.70 -6.64 4.98
CA VAL A 84 1.62 -7.51 5.73
C VAL A 84 2.74 -6.71 6.38
N MET A 85 3.41 -5.88 5.58
CA MET A 85 4.63 -5.18 5.97
C MET A 85 4.34 -4.04 6.94
N LEU A 86 3.26 -3.27 6.78
CA LEU A 86 2.96 -2.15 7.68
C LEU A 86 2.60 -2.63 9.09
N PRO A 87 1.72 -3.63 9.32
CA PRO A 87 1.51 -4.15 10.67
C PRO A 87 2.78 -4.73 11.31
N TRP A 88 3.68 -5.32 10.51
CA TRP A 88 4.97 -5.80 11.00
C TRP A 88 5.89 -4.65 11.44
N ALA A 89 5.97 -3.57 10.66
CA ALA A 89 6.70 -2.36 11.02
C ALA A 89 6.14 -1.74 12.32
N MET A 90 4.81 -1.69 12.46
CA MET A 90 4.15 -1.21 13.69
C MET A 90 4.48 -2.10 14.90
N TYR A 91 4.43 -3.42 14.74
CA TYR A 91 4.81 -4.35 15.79
C TYR A 91 6.27 -4.17 16.22
N THR A 92 7.17 -4.02 15.25
CA THR A 92 8.60 -3.89 15.51
C THR A 92 8.92 -2.59 16.24
N ALA A 93 8.27 -1.48 15.86
CA ALA A 93 8.50 -0.17 16.47
C ALA A 93 7.86 -0.02 17.86
N PHE A 94 6.64 -0.52 18.05
CA PHE A 94 5.84 -0.23 19.25
C PHE A 94 5.58 -1.45 20.15
N GLY A 95 5.91 -2.66 19.70
CA GLY A 95 5.72 -3.90 20.48
C GLY A 95 4.27 -4.37 20.63
N ASP A 96 3.30 -3.72 19.96
CA ASP A 96 1.88 -4.11 20.04
C ASP A 96 1.61 -5.40 19.25
N LYS A 97 1.66 -6.56 19.92
CA LYS A 97 1.31 -7.85 19.31
C LYS A 97 -0.15 -7.91 18.83
N ALA A 98 -1.04 -7.11 19.42
CA ALA A 98 -2.45 -7.13 19.04
C ALA A 98 -2.67 -6.52 17.66
N ILE A 99 -1.75 -5.68 17.13
CA ILE A 99 -1.86 -5.23 15.73
C ILE A 99 -1.78 -6.39 14.75
N LEU A 100 -0.87 -7.35 15.00
CA LEU A 100 -0.73 -8.54 14.17
C LEU A 100 -1.99 -9.40 14.23
N ALA A 101 -2.54 -9.61 15.44
CA ALA A 101 -3.77 -10.37 15.61
C ALA A 101 -4.98 -9.72 14.90
N ARG A 102 -5.10 -8.39 14.97
CA ARG A 102 -6.18 -7.64 14.29
C ARG A 102 -6.04 -7.70 12.76
N GLN A 103 -4.81 -7.67 12.26
CA GLN A 103 -4.54 -7.60 10.81
C GLN A 103 -4.27 -8.95 10.15
N TYR A 104 -4.15 -10.04 10.91
CA TYR A 104 -3.81 -11.37 10.38
C TYR A 104 -4.72 -11.83 9.24
N ARG A 105 -6.04 -11.58 9.33
CA ARG A 105 -6.98 -11.92 8.25
C ARG A 105 -6.74 -11.10 6.98
N SER A 106 -6.40 -9.81 7.12
CA SER A 106 -6.05 -8.92 6.01
C SER A 106 -4.76 -9.40 5.32
N MET A 107 -3.76 -9.82 6.10
CA MET A 107 -2.54 -10.43 5.59
C MET A 107 -2.80 -11.70 4.76
N GLU A 108 -3.58 -12.63 5.31
CA GLU A 108 -3.91 -13.88 4.60
C GLU A 108 -4.73 -13.64 3.34
N ALA A 109 -5.68 -12.69 3.39
CA ALA A 109 -6.48 -12.32 2.23
C ALA A 109 -5.58 -11.79 1.10
N TRP A 110 -4.65 -10.89 1.42
CA TRP A 110 -3.70 -10.36 0.44
C TRP A 110 -2.86 -11.46 -0.21
N LEU A 111 -2.28 -12.35 0.59
CA LEU A 111 -1.41 -13.43 0.09
C LEU A 111 -2.13 -14.41 -0.86
N ARG A 112 -3.46 -14.51 -0.75
CA ARG A 112 -4.32 -15.32 -1.64
C ARG A 112 -4.64 -14.63 -2.96
N CYS A 113 -4.60 -13.30 -3.00
CA CYS A 113 -4.89 -12.51 -4.20
C CYS A 113 -3.69 -12.39 -5.14
N ILE A 114 -2.48 -12.68 -4.65
CA ILE A 114 -1.27 -12.68 -5.47
C ILE A 114 -1.40 -13.73 -6.59
N PRO A 115 -1.37 -13.32 -7.87
CA PRO A 115 -1.40 -14.26 -8.99
C PRO A 115 -0.07 -15.03 -9.02
N ARG A 116 -0.16 -16.37 -9.08
CA ARG A 116 1.01 -17.25 -9.01
C ARG A 116 1.10 -18.15 -10.23
N ARG A 117 2.32 -18.38 -10.69
CA ARG A 117 2.62 -19.44 -11.67
C ARG A 117 2.65 -20.80 -10.98
N GLU A 118 2.86 -21.85 -11.77
CA GLU A 118 3.00 -23.24 -11.30
C GLU A 118 4.13 -23.43 -10.28
N ASP A 119 5.20 -22.64 -10.37
CA ASP A 119 6.32 -22.65 -9.42
C ASP A 119 6.02 -21.89 -8.11
N GLY A 120 4.82 -21.34 -7.95
CA GLY A 120 4.38 -20.60 -6.77
C GLY A 120 4.90 -19.16 -6.70
N LEU A 121 5.74 -18.72 -7.64
CA LEU A 121 6.19 -17.34 -7.73
C LEU A 121 5.11 -16.44 -8.34
N TRP A 122 5.26 -15.13 -8.11
CA TRP A 122 4.39 -14.14 -8.74
C TRP A 122 4.39 -14.30 -10.26
N ASP A 123 3.21 -14.30 -10.85
CA ASP A 123 3.07 -14.33 -12.30
C ASP A 123 3.42 -12.97 -12.92
N TYR A 124 4.62 -12.84 -13.48
CA TYR A 124 5.05 -11.62 -14.17
C TYR A 124 4.30 -11.37 -15.49
N THR A 125 3.53 -12.35 -15.98
CA THR A 125 2.67 -12.18 -17.15
C THR A 125 1.26 -11.75 -16.79
N SER A 126 0.95 -11.66 -15.49
CA SER A 126 -0.32 -11.10 -14.99
C SER A 126 -0.43 -9.61 -15.32
N ASP A 127 -1.53 -9.01 -14.84
CA ASP A 127 -1.92 -7.63 -15.12
C ASP A 127 -0.81 -6.61 -14.87
N TRP A 128 -1.04 -5.38 -15.30
CA TRP A 128 -0.07 -4.29 -15.18
C TRP A 128 0.44 -4.10 -13.74
N LYS A 129 1.70 -3.69 -13.58
CA LYS A 129 2.35 -3.51 -12.27
C LYS A 129 3.11 -2.19 -12.24
N LEU A 130 3.09 -1.54 -11.08
CA LEU A 130 3.86 -0.31 -10.81
C LEU A 130 5.36 -0.59 -10.77
N GLY A 131 5.76 -1.70 -10.12
CA GLY A 131 7.16 -2.13 -10.05
C GLY A 131 8.04 -1.13 -9.29
N ASP A 132 9.28 -0.96 -9.76
CA ASP A 132 10.22 0.03 -9.23
C ASP A 132 9.87 1.44 -9.74
N TRP A 133 8.83 2.02 -9.14
CA TRP A 133 8.28 3.29 -9.56
C TRP A 133 9.30 4.43 -9.41
N LEU A 134 9.44 5.23 -10.47
CA LEU A 134 10.39 6.35 -10.59
C LEU A 134 11.87 5.94 -10.71
N ASP A 135 12.16 4.74 -11.22
CA ASP A 135 13.53 4.38 -11.61
C ASP A 135 14.13 5.46 -12.55
N PRO A 136 15.27 6.09 -12.18
CA PRO A 136 15.90 7.16 -12.97
C PRO A 136 16.39 6.71 -14.34
N VAL A 137 16.54 5.40 -14.58
CA VAL A 137 16.96 4.83 -15.86
C VAL A 137 15.85 4.04 -16.55
N ALA A 138 14.59 4.19 -16.09
CA ALA A 138 13.44 3.55 -16.69
C ALA A 138 13.37 3.85 -18.21
N PRO A 139 13.13 2.84 -19.07
CA PRO A 139 12.91 3.05 -20.49
C PRO A 139 11.79 4.07 -20.71
N LEU A 140 11.99 5.04 -21.61
CA LEU A 140 11.02 6.12 -21.93
C LEU A 140 9.59 5.62 -22.22
N LYS A 141 9.43 4.38 -22.70
CA LYS A 141 8.12 3.77 -22.98
C LYS A 141 7.32 3.39 -21.74
N ILE A 142 7.95 3.23 -20.57
CA ILE A 142 7.29 2.88 -19.30
C ILE A 142 6.82 4.14 -18.55
N LEU A 143 7.40 5.30 -18.85
CA LEU A 143 7.05 6.58 -18.20
C LEU A 143 5.65 7.09 -18.58
N ALA A 144 5.06 6.64 -19.70
CA ALA A 144 3.71 7.03 -20.12
C ALA A 144 2.59 6.49 -19.19
N THR A 145 2.85 5.42 -18.44
CA THR A 145 1.95 4.92 -17.37
C THR A 145 2.06 5.72 -16.06
N GLN A 146 2.88 6.78 -16.00
CA GLN A 146 2.98 7.68 -14.84
C GLN A 146 1.85 8.71 -14.73
N ALA A 147 0.98 8.79 -15.75
CA ALA A 147 -0.14 9.73 -15.82
C ALA A 147 -1.49 9.08 -15.46
N LEU A 148 -1.53 8.22 -14.43
CA LEU A 148 -2.74 7.48 -14.03
C LEU A 148 -3.84 8.31 -13.37
N ILE A 149 -3.63 9.62 -13.23
CA ILE A 149 -4.70 10.57 -12.88
C ILE A 149 -4.94 11.44 -14.10
N PRO A 150 -5.99 11.16 -14.90
CA PRO A 150 -6.41 12.08 -15.95
C PRO A 150 -6.88 13.39 -15.30
N TYR A 151 -6.36 14.51 -15.80
CA TYR A 151 -6.87 15.86 -15.52
C TYR A 151 -8.31 16.05 -16.03
#